data_AF-A0A0B1SSS8-F1
#
_entry.id   AF-A0A0B1SSS8-F1
#
_cell.length_a   1.000
_cell.length_b   1.000
_cell.length_c   1.000
_cell.angle_alpha   90.00
_cell.angle_beta   90.00
_cell.angle_gamma   90.00
#
_symmetry.space_group_name_H-M   'P 1'
#
loop_
_entity.id
_entity.type
_entity.pdbx_description
1 polymer ?
#
loop_
_entity_poly.entity_id
_entity_poly.type
_entity_poly.pdbx_seq_one_letter_code
_entity_poly.pdbx_strand_id
1 'polypeptide(L)'
;MYEFQIWRHGDRSPRKTFKTDPIKEEMWEFGGGGFSQLSPKGMQQHLTLGKKIRERYVDSGFLSKKYKAAEVYVRSSDYNRTIISAMSNMMGMYGYNNNASEKGIDYPEADGWPTGFVPIAVHTIDRRSDYVGRSIFLFLFYCRYINSHITKKGIKLNFDIQVLRRGYGQWWL
;
A
#
# COMPACT_ATOMS: atom_id res chain seq x y z
N MET A 1 0.16 -6.53 -21.72
CA MET A 1 -0.80 -6.79 -20.62
C MET A 1 -0.43 -5.88 -19.46
N TYR A 2 -1.43 -5.21 -18.88
CA TYR A 2 -1.28 -4.31 -17.73
C TYR A 2 -2.11 -4.88 -16.59
N GLU A 3 -1.61 -4.73 -15.36
CA GLU A 3 -2.35 -5.09 -14.15
C GLU A 3 -2.53 -3.84 -13.31
N PHE A 4 -3.71 -3.72 -12.70
CA PHE A 4 -4.04 -2.62 -11.82
C PHE A 4 -4.63 -3.16 -10.53
N GLN A 5 -4.01 -2.80 -9.42
CA GLN A 5 -4.49 -3.16 -8.10
C GLN A 5 -4.89 -1.93 -7.33
N ILE A 6 -5.77 -2.14 -6.35
CA ILE A 6 -6.26 -1.15 -5.41
C ILE A 6 -6.36 -1.90 -4.05
N TRP A 7 -5.85 -1.38 -2.92
CA TRP A 7 -6.01 -2.02 -1.57
C TRP A 7 -6.22 -1.05 -0.41
N ARG A 8 -7.18 -1.29 0.48
CA ARG A 8 -7.47 -0.33 1.56
C ARG A 8 -6.30 -0.28 2.52
N HIS A 9 -6.07 0.87 3.15
CA HIS A 9 -5.19 0.97 4.32
C HIS A 9 -5.48 -0.15 5.34
N GLY A 10 -4.44 -0.52 6.09
CA GLY A 10 -4.53 -1.55 7.13
C GLY A 10 -5.30 -1.09 8.37
N ASP A 11 -5.31 -1.94 9.39
CA ASP A 11 -5.83 -1.61 10.71
C ASP A 11 -5.27 -0.30 11.28
N ARG A 12 -6.11 0.47 11.98
CA ARG A 12 -5.79 1.83 12.44
C ARG A 12 -6.57 2.21 13.70
N SER A 13 -6.10 3.25 14.39
CA SER A 13 -6.88 3.91 15.45
C SER A 13 -8.18 4.53 14.89
N PRO A 14 -9.22 4.72 15.72
CA PRO A 14 -10.50 5.29 15.30
C PRO A 14 -10.31 6.68 14.70
N ARG A 15 -11.28 7.14 13.91
CA ARG A 15 -11.20 8.48 13.28
C ARG A 15 -11.59 9.60 14.23
N LYS A 16 -12.53 9.29 15.11
CA LYS A 16 -13.10 10.14 16.14
C LYS A 16 -13.77 9.21 17.14
N THR A 17 -13.99 9.70 18.35
CA THR A 17 -14.80 9.01 19.35
C THR A 17 -16.04 9.83 19.73
N PHE A 18 -16.94 9.25 20.53
CA PHE A 18 -18.10 9.90 21.11
C PHE A 18 -17.75 10.56 22.45
N LYS A 19 -18.55 11.55 22.88
CA LYS A 19 -18.21 12.44 24.00
C LYS A 19 -17.89 11.70 25.29
N THR A 20 -18.66 10.66 25.61
CA THR A 20 -18.55 9.88 26.85
C THR A 20 -17.64 8.65 26.75
N ASP A 21 -16.91 8.45 25.64
CA ASP A 21 -15.98 7.32 25.52
C ASP A 21 -14.83 7.51 26.53
N PRO A 22 -14.55 6.53 27.42
CA PRO A 22 -13.38 6.60 28.28
C PRO A 22 -12.05 6.52 27.50
N ILE A 23 -12.05 5.95 26.29
CA ILE A 23 -10.85 5.84 25.45
C ILE A 23 -10.70 7.10 24.61
N LYS A 24 -9.72 7.92 24.97
CA LYS A 24 -9.44 9.21 24.31
C LYS A 24 -8.27 9.11 23.32
N GLU A 25 -8.01 10.20 22.61
CA GLU A 25 -7.04 10.24 21.52
C GLU A 25 -5.62 9.91 21.99
N GLU A 26 -5.26 10.44 23.15
CA GLU A 26 -3.99 10.23 23.84
C GLU A 26 -3.70 8.77 24.18
N MET A 27 -4.72 7.92 24.30
CA MET A 27 -4.54 6.48 24.58
C MET A 27 -4.12 5.68 23.34
N TRP A 28 -4.13 6.30 22.15
CA TRP A 28 -3.68 5.68 20.91
C TRP A 28 -2.24 6.07 20.63
N GLU A 29 -1.27 5.38 21.21
CA GLU A 29 0.15 5.79 21.15
C GLU A 29 0.88 5.36 19.86
N PHE A 30 0.37 4.34 19.16
CA PHE A 30 1.04 3.80 17.98
C PHE A 30 0.97 4.72 16.75
N GLY A 31 1.86 4.48 15.79
CA GLY A 31 1.80 5.16 14.48
C GLY A 31 2.07 6.67 14.56
N GLY A 32 2.80 7.12 15.60
CA GLY A 32 3.04 8.53 15.87
C GLY A 32 2.01 9.18 16.80
N GLY A 33 1.05 8.40 17.33
CA GLY A 33 0.07 8.88 18.29
C GLY A 33 -1.21 9.43 17.64
N GLY A 34 -2.32 9.25 18.34
CA GLY A 34 -3.60 9.86 18.05
C GLY A 34 -4.51 9.10 17.09
N PHE A 35 -5.55 9.80 16.64
CA PHE A 35 -6.60 9.20 15.81
C PHE A 35 -6.16 9.00 14.36
N SER A 36 -6.81 8.04 13.70
CA SER A 36 -6.61 7.68 12.29
C SER A 36 -5.20 7.21 11.89
N GLN A 37 -4.31 6.93 12.84
CA GLN A 37 -2.96 6.42 12.58
C GLN A 37 -2.96 4.92 12.33
N LEU A 38 -2.06 4.45 11.46
CA LEU A 38 -1.94 3.04 11.15
C LEU A 38 -1.34 2.29 12.33
N SER A 39 -1.94 1.14 12.69
CA SER A 39 -1.42 0.29 13.75
C SER A 39 -0.30 -0.62 13.23
N PRO A 40 0.57 -1.18 14.11
CA PRO A 40 1.53 -2.20 13.72
C PRO A 40 0.87 -3.43 13.09
N LYS A 41 -0.34 -3.78 13.54
CA LYS A 41 -1.17 -4.81 12.91
C LYS A 41 -1.53 -4.43 11.48
N GLY A 42 -1.87 -3.17 11.23
CA GLY A 42 -2.13 -2.66 9.88
C GLY A 42 -0.91 -2.73 8.96
N MET A 43 0.28 -2.42 9.48
CA MET A 43 1.54 -2.60 8.75
C MET A 43 1.77 -4.07 8.39
N GLN A 44 1.59 -4.99 9.35
CA GLN A 44 1.74 -6.44 9.13
C GLN A 44 0.74 -6.98 8.09
N GLN A 45 -0.50 -6.49 8.09
CA GLN A 45 -1.49 -6.84 7.08
C GLN A 45 -1.00 -6.47 5.67
N HIS A 46 -0.44 -5.26 5.50
CA HIS A 46 0.09 -4.83 4.20
C HIS A 46 1.36 -5.56 3.80
N LEU A 47 2.24 -5.87 4.75
CA LEU A 47 3.42 -6.71 4.51
C LEU A 47 3.00 -8.08 3.96
N THR A 48 2.00 -8.71 4.60
CA THR A 48 1.48 -10.02 4.18
C THR A 48 0.81 -9.93 2.81
N LEU A 49 0.04 -8.87 2.56
CA LEU A 49 -0.54 -8.64 1.24
C LEU A 49 0.55 -8.47 0.17
N GLY A 50 1.61 -7.72 0.46
CA GLY A 50 2.74 -7.52 -0.45
C GLY A 50 3.42 -8.84 -0.82
N LYS A 51 3.63 -9.73 0.15
CA LYS A 51 4.18 -11.08 -0.10
C LYS A 51 3.31 -11.87 -1.08
N LYS A 52 1.99 -11.86 -0.91
CA LYS A 52 1.06 -12.53 -1.84
C LYS A 52 1.06 -11.92 -3.24
N ILE A 53 1.22 -10.61 -3.33
CA ILE A 53 1.35 -9.91 -4.62
C ILE A 53 2.67 -10.31 -5.30
N ARG A 54 3.75 -10.43 -4.53
CA ARG A 54 5.04 -10.92 -5.05
C ARG A 54 4.91 -12.32 -5.64
N GLU A 55 4.35 -13.26 -4.89
CA GLU A 55 4.12 -14.64 -5.34
C GLU A 55 3.35 -14.66 -6.66
N ARG A 56 2.34 -13.81 -6.77
CA ARG A 56 1.47 -13.75 -7.96
C ARG A 56 2.13 -13.13 -9.18
N TYR A 57 2.92 -12.06 -9.03
CA TYR A 57 3.38 -11.26 -10.18
C TYR A 57 4.89 -11.23 -10.35
N VAL A 58 5.68 -11.30 -9.29
CA VAL A 58 7.15 -11.30 -9.39
C VAL A 58 7.65 -12.73 -9.60
N ASP A 59 7.21 -13.65 -8.74
CA ASP A 59 7.73 -15.02 -8.75
C ASP A 59 7.14 -15.83 -9.93
N SER A 60 5.98 -15.42 -10.45
CA SER A 60 5.41 -15.93 -11.72
C SER A 60 6.07 -15.37 -12.98
N GLY A 61 6.93 -14.34 -12.85
CA GLY A 61 7.66 -13.74 -13.97
C GLY A 61 6.94 -12.59 -14.70
N PHE A 62 5.79 -12.10 -14.22
CA PHE A 62 5.13 -10.92 -14.81
C PHE A 62 5.90 -9.60 -14.54
N LEU A 63 6.51 -9.48 -13.37
CA LEU A 63 7.38 -8.38 -12.94
C LEU A 63 8.81 -8.89 -12.70
N SER A 64 9.80 -8.00 -12.85
CA SER A 64 11.18 -8.33 -12.55
C SER A 64 11.37 -8.68 -11.06
N LYS A 65 12.28 -9.64 -10.79
CA LYS A 65 12.67 -10.01 -9.42
C LYS A 65 13.24 -8.83 -8.62
N LYS A 66 14.01 -7.98 -9.31
CA LYS A 66 14.48 -6.67 -8.85
C LYS A 66 13.45 -5.61 -9.13
N TYR A 67 13.30 -4.65 -8.22
CA TYR A 67 12.45 -3.49 -8.44
C TYR A 67 12.95 -2.68 -9.65
N LYS A 68 12.03 -2.26 -10.52
CA LYS A 68 12.30 -1.35 -11.62
C LYS A 68 11.23 -0.28 -11.64
N ALA A 69 11.64 0.99 -11.55
CA ALA A 69 10.71 2.13 -11.54
C ALA A 69 9.85 2.23 -12.82
N ALA A 70 10.32 1.68 -13.94
CA ALA A 70 9.53 1.61 -15.17
C ALA A 70 8.38 0.58 -15.10
N GLU A 71 8.52 -0.47 -14.29
CA GLU A 71 7.55 -1.57 -14.21
C GLU A 71 6.45 -1.32 -13.16
N VAL A 72 6.76 -0.56 -12.11
CA VAL A 72 5.91 -0.39 -10.94
C VAL A 72 5.78 1.08 -10.58
N TYR A 73 4.58 1.61 -10.73
CA TYR A 73 4.18 2.92 -10.23
C TYR A 73 3.25 2.75 -9.04
N VAL A 74 3.57 3.37 -7.89
CA VAL A 74 2.76 3.28 -6.67
C VAL A 74 2.16 4.64 -6.34
N ARG A 75 0.84 4.67 -6.14
CA ARG A 75 0.12 5.90 -5.78
C ARG A 75 -0.77 5.69 -4.56
N SER A 76 -0.66 6.61 -3.61
CA SER A 76 -1.47 6.65 -2.39
C SER A 76 -2.28 7.94 -2.31
N SER A 77 -3.34 7.91 -1.50
CA SER A 77 -4.00 9.15 -1.06
C SER A 77 -3.19 9.81 0.05
N ASP A 78 -3.37 11.11 0.22
CA ASP A 78 -2.60 11.93 1.15
C ASP A 78 -3.06 11.77 2.62
N TYR A 79 -2.87 10.57 3.16
CA TYR A 79 -3.01 10.27 4.59
C TYR A 79 -1.84 9.41 5.05
N ASN A 80 -1.33 9.68 6.26
CA ASN A 80 -0.27 8.88 6.89
C ASN A 80 -0.58 7.38 6.80
N ARG A 81 -1.79 6.98 7.17
CA ARG A 81 -2.21 5.57 7.15
C ARG A 81 -2.14 4.90 5.77
N THR A 82 -2.45 5.62 4.68
CA THR A 82 -2.44 5.05 3.33
C THR A 82 -1.03 5.06 2.75
N ILE A 83 -0.23 6.08 3.05
CA ILE A 83 1.18 6.15 2.63
C ILE A 83 1.98 5.04 3.32
N ILE A 84 1.85 4.92 4.66
CA ILE A 84 2.54 3.87 5.43
C ILE A 84 2.08 2.48 4.99
N SER A 85 0.78 2.29 4.71
CA SER A 85 0.27 1.03 4.17
C SER A 85 0.91 0.67 2.82
N ALA A 86 1.07 1.64 1.92
CA ALA A 86 1.74 1.43 0.64
C ALA A 86 3.21 1.03 0.83
N MET A 87 3.93 1.72 1.72
CA MET A 87 5.32 1.40 2.05
C MET A 87 5.45 0.00 2.64
N SER A 88 4.59 -0.38 3.59
CA SER A 88 4.57 -1.73 4.17
C SER A 88 4.27 -2.80 3.12
N ASN A 89 3.40 -2.49 2.15
CA ASN A 89 3.11 -3.42 1.06
C ASN A 89 4.30 -3.61 0.12
N MET A 90 4.97 -2.52 -0.27
CA MET A 90 6.18 -2.57 -1.10
C MET A 90 7.32 -3.29 -0.39
N MET A 91 7.45 -3.13 0.93
CA MET A 91 8.36 -3.91 1.74
C MET A 91 8.03 -5.41 1.63
N GLY A 92 6.76 -5.80 1.61
CA GLY A 92 6.38 -7.21 1.39
C GLY A 92 6.68 -7.73 -0.02
N MET A 93 6.64 -6.85 -1.02
CA MET A 93 6.87 -7.21 -2.43
C MET A 93 8.34 -7.31 -2.81
N TYR A 94 9.14 -6.33 -2.40
CA TYR A 94 10.52 -6.14 -2.84
C TYR A 94 11.52 -5.99 -1.69
N GLY A 95 11.04 -5.84 -0.45
CA GLY A 95 11.89 -5.75 0.73
C GLY A 95 12.11 -7.13 1.34
N TYR A 96 13.18 -7.82 0.96
CA TYR A 96 13.73 -8.93 1.76
C TYR A 96 15.09 -9.38 1.24
N ASN A 97 15.89 -9.98 2.12
CA ASN A 97 17.14 -10.72 1.85
C ASN A 97 16.89 -12.01 1.04
N ASN A 98 16.22 -11.92 -0.10
CA ASN A 98 16.09 -13.04 -1.05
C ASN A 98 17.20 -13.01 -2.11
N ASN A 99 18.26 -12.23 -1.88
CA ASN A 99 19.36 -11.95 -2.82
C ASN A 99 18.90 -11.45 -4.20
N ALA A 100 17.66 -10.95 -4.32
CA ALA A 100 17.20 -10.37 -5.58
C ALA A 100 17.85 -8.98 -5.79
N SER A 101 17.90 -8.16 -4.75
CA SER A 101 18.43 -6.78 -4.80
C SER A 101 19.89 -6.71 -4.37
N GLU A 102 20.68 -5.88 -5.04
CA GLU A 102 22.12 -5.75 -4.84
C GLU A 102 22.48 -4.54 -3.98
N LYS A 103 23.34 -4.80 -3.00
CA LYS A 103 23.90 -3.77 -2.11
C LYS A 103 24.84 -2.85 -2.90
N GLY A 104 24.77 -1.55 -2.65
CA GLY A 104 25.54 -0.54 -3.41
C GLY A 104 24.93 -0.15 -4.76
N ILE A 105 23.90 -0.86 -5.22
CA ILE A 105 23.16 -0.54 -6.46
C ILE A 105 21.70 -0.20 -6.14
N ASP A 106 20.96 -1.16 -5.57
CA ASP A 106 19.52 -1.01 -5.30
C ASP A 106 19.25 -0.35 -3.93
N TYR A 107 20.21 -0.45 -3.01
CA TYR A 107 20.18 0.17 -1.68
C TYR A 107 21.60 0.40 -1.16
N PRO A 108 21.84 1.43 -0.32
CA PRO A 108 23.18 1.81 0.10
C PRO A 108 23.84 0.76 1.00
N GLU A 109 25.16 0.66 0.87
CA GLU A 109 26.04 0.01 1.85
C GLU A 109 26.41 1.02 2.94
N ALA A 110 25.46 1.32 3.82
CA ALA A 110 25.66 2.26 4.91
C ALA A 110 25.30 1.63 6.26
N ASP A 111 26.09 1.94 7.29
CA ASP A 111 25.80 1.53 8.66
C ASP A 111 24.44 2.08 9.09
N GLY A 112 23.60 1.21 9.66
CA GLY A 112 22.23 1.54 10.04
C GLY A 112 21.19 1.42 8.92
N TRP A 113 21.59 1.16 7.66
CA TRP A 113 20.62 0.84 6.61
C TRP A 113 20.10 -0.59 6.74
N PRO A 114 18.78 -0.84 6.74
CA PRO A 114 18.25 -2.19 6.85
C PRO A 114 18.63 -3.04 5.63
N THR A 115 19.23 -4.21 5.84
CA THR A 115 19.64 -5.10 4.74
C THR A 115 18.45 -5.53 3.89
N GLY A 116 18.57 -5.39 2.58
CA GLY A 116 17.52 -5.76 1.62
C GLY A 116 16.36 -4.77 1.55
N PHE A 117 16.43 -3.63 2.23
CA PHE A 117 15.43 -2.59 2.12
C PHE A 117 15.70 -1.69 0.90
N VAL A 118 14.90 -1.88 -0.15
CA VAL A 118 14.89 -1.02 -1.34
C VAL A 118 13.82 0.05 -1.17
N PRO A 119 14.16 1.36 -1.21
CA PRO A 119 13.19 2.42 -1.09
C PRO A 119 12.39 2.54 -2.39
N ILE A 120 11.08 2.32 -2.31
CA ILE A 120 10.17 2.42 -3.46
C ILE A 120 9.31 3.67 -3.32
N ALA A 121 9.30 4.50 -4.36
CA ALA A 121 8.56 5.75 -4.37
C ALA A 121 7.04 5.52 -4.27
N VAL A 122 6.40 6.20 -3.32
CA VAL A 122 4.94 6.27 -3.18
C VAL A 122 4.51 7.68 -3.50
N HIS A 123 3.85 7.86 -4.65
CA HIS A 123 3.38 9.16 -5.09
C HIS A 123 2.06 9.52 -4.43
N THR A 124 1.90 10.79 -4.07
CA THR A 124 0.67 11.35 -3.50
C THR A 124 0.31 12.64 -4.22
N ILE A 125 -0.96 13.02 -4.16
CA ILE A 125 -1.46 14.33 -4.61
C ILE A 125 -2.24 14.92 -3.44
N ASP A 126 -2.13 16.23 -3.24
CA ASP A 126 -2.91 16.93 -2.23
C ASP A 126 -4.40 16.58 -2.32
N ARG A 127 -5.01 16.32 -1.17
CA ARG A 127 -6.38 15.81 -1.05
C ARG A 127 -7.45 16.67 -1.73
N ARG A 128 -7.24 17.99 -1.82
CA ARG A 128 -8.22 18.90 -2.44
C ARG A 128 -8.14 18.83 -3.97
N SER A 129 -6.97 18.49 -4.48
CA SER A 129 -6.68 18.39 -5.92
C SER A 129 -6.71 16.96 -6.43
N ASP A 130 -6.86 15.97 -5.53
CA ASP A 130 -6.89 14.56 -5.90
C ASP A 130 -8.27 14.10 -6.41
N TYR A 131 -8.54 14.35 -7.70
CA TYR A 131 -9.76 13.88 -8.36
C TYR A 131 -9.79 12.35 -8.56
N VAL A 132 -8.64 11.72 -8.77
CA VAL A 132 -8.53 10.26 -9.01
C VAL A 132 -8.78 9.48 -7.72
N GLY A 133 -8.09 9.83 -6.65
CA GLY A 133 -8.25 9.22 -5.33
C GLY A 133 -9.62 9.48 -4.72
N ARG A 134 -10.21 10.66 -4.92
CA ARG A 134 -11.61 10.92 -4.50
C ARG A 134 -12.61 10.04 -5.24
N SER A 135 -12.45 9.87 -6.55
CA SER A 135 -13.37 9.05 -7.36
C SER A 135 -13.31 7.59 -6.94
N ILE A 136 -12.12 7.08 -6.67
CA ILE A 136 -11.92 5.71 -6.18
C ILE A 136 -12.48 5.56 -4.77
N PHE A 137 -12.21 6.50 -3.87
CA PHE A 137 -12.77 6.47 -2.52
C PHE A 137 -14.30 6.38 -2.52
N LEU A 138 -14.98 7.15 -3.39
CA LEU A 138 -16.43 7.08 -3.55
C LEU A 138 -16.88 5.72 -4.09
N PHE A 139 -16.19 5.18 -5.09
CA PHE A 139 -16.46 3.85 -5.63
C PHE A 139 -16.35 2.76 -4.55
N LEU A 140 -15.38 2.87 -3.65
CA LEU A 140 -15.19 1.88 -2.59
C LEU A 140 -16.19 1.99 -1.45
N PHE A 141 -16.66 3.19 -1.14
CA PHE A 141 -17.81 3.37 -0.28
C PHE A 141 -19.05 2.72 -0.89
N TYR A 142 -19.26 2.86 -2.20
CA TYR A 142 -20.34 2.20 -2.92
C TYR A 142 -20.21 0.67 -2.91
N CYS A 143 -19.03 0.11 -3.21
CA CYS A 143 -18.79 -1.33 -3.13
C CYS A 143 -18.98 -1.88 -1.72
N ARG A 144 -18.60 -1.12 -0.68
CA ARG A 144 -18.81 -1.51 0.71
C ARG A 144 -20.27 -1.43 1.12
N TYR A 145 -21.01 -0.43 0.63
CA TYR A 145 -22.46 -0.32 0.80
C TYR A 145 -23.16 -1.54 0.17
N ILE A 146 -22.83 -1.87 -1.08
CA ILE A 146 -23.36 -3.06 -1.76
C ILE A 146 -22.99 -4.34 -0.99
N ASN A 147 -21.73 -4.50 -0.59
CA ASN A 147 -21.30 -5.69 0.16
C ASN A 147 -22.06 -5.84 1.48
N SER A 148 -22.30 -4.75 2.23
CA SER A 148 -23.09 -4.82 3.47
C SER A 148 -24.56 -5.22 3.24
N HIS A 149 -25.08 -5.06 2.02
CA HIS A 149 -26.43 -5.49 1.63
C HIS A 149 -26.43 -6.86 0.90
N ILE A 150 -25.28 -7.34 0.41
CA ILE A 150 -25.12 -8.63 -0.30
C ILE A 150 -24.48 -9.73 0.57
N THR A 151 -23.93 -9.42 1.75
CA THR A 151 -23.30 -10.41 2.65
C THR A 151 -24.28 -11.42 3.27
N LYS A 152 -24.74 -12.36 2.45
CA LYS A 152 -25.02 -13.76 2.80
C LYS A 152 -24.02 -14.74 2.15
N LYS A 153 -23.03 -14.29 1.35
CA LYS A 153 -22.10 -15.19 0.61
C LYS A 153 -20.61 -14.78 0.59
N GLY A 154 -20.04 -14.39 1.73
CA GLY A 154 -18.65 -14.73 2.05
C GLY A 154 -17.48 -14.14 1.23
N ILE A 155 -17.61 -13.04 0.49
CA ILE A 155 -16.46 -12.40 -0.20
C ILE A 155 -16.19 -11.00 0.39
N LYS A 156 -14.99 -10.81 0.96
CA LYS A 156 -14.50 -9.50 1.43
C LYS A 156 -13.48 -8.95 0.43
N LEU A 157 -13.76 -7.79 -0.15
CA LEU A 157 -12.81 -7.01 -0.96
C LEU A 157 -12.45 -5.71 -0.21
N ASN A 158 -11.16 -5.35 -0.17
CA ASN A 158 -10.65 -4.12 0.43
C ASN A 158 -9.67 -3.43 -0.55
N PHE A 159 -9.84 -2.13 -0.78
CA PHE A 159 -9.30 -1.35 -1.92
C PHE A 159 -8.80 0.09 -1.51
N ASP A 160 -7.69 0.60 -2.12
CA ASP A 160 -6.99 1.93 -2.18
C ASP A 160 -5.42 1.96 -2.21
N ILE A 161 -4.77 1.57 -3.31
CA ILE A 161 -3.45 2.06 -3.83
C ILE A 161 -3.29 1.52 -5.25
N GLN A 162 -3.02 2.38 -6.23
CA GLN A 162 -2.84 1.99 -7.63
C GLN A 162 -1.43 1.48 -7.87
N VAL A 163 -1.28 0.27 -8.41
CA VAL A 163 -0.06 -0.17 -9.09
C VAL A 163 -0.29 -0.13 -10.60
N LEU A 164 0.47 0.69 -11.33
CA LEU A 164 0.41 0.78 -12.80
C LEU A 164 1.77 0.39 -13.38
N ARG A 165 1.78 -0.39 -14.47
CA ARG A 165 2.98 -0.59 -15.30
C ARG A 165 3.05 0.50 -16.37
N ARG A 166 4.20 1.16 -16.51
CA ARG A 166 4.46 2.13 -17.58
C ARG A 166 5.18 1.43 -18.72
N GLY A 167 4.46 1.07 -19.77
CA GLY A 167 5.06 0.52 -20.99
C GLY A 167 5.59 1.66 -21.86
N TYR A 168 6.91 1.77 -22.02
CA TYR A 168 7.45 2.50 -23.16
C TYR A 168 7.29 1.62 -24.40
N GLY A 169 6.47 2.07 -25.35
CA GLY A 169 6.42 1.48 -26.68
C GLY A 169 7.73 1.77 -27.41
N GLN A 170 8.42 0.71 -27.81
CA GLN A 170 9.24 0.76 -29.00
C GLN A 170 8.28 0.62 -30.19
N TRP A 171 8.10 1.72 -30.90
CA TRP A 171 7.65 1.71 -32.28
C TRP A 171 8.80 1.16 -33.11
N TRP A 172 8.64 0.02 -33.79
CA TRP A 172 9.22 -0.29 -35.11
C TRP A 172 8.49 -1.51 -35.70
N LEU A 173 7.85 -1.25 -36.86
CA LEU A 173 7.28 -2.14 -37.89
C LEU A 173 6.30 -3.26 -37.47
#